data_AF-M7BTR8-F1
#
_entry.id   AF-M7BTR8-F1
#
_cell.length_a   1.000
_cell.length_b   1.000
_cell.length_c   1.000
_cell.angle_alpha   90.00
_cell.angle_beta   90.00
_cell.angle_gamma   90.00
#
_symmetry.space_group_name_H-M   'P 1'
#
loop_
_entity.id
_entity.type
_entity.pdbx_description
1 polymer ?
#
loop_
_entity_poly.entity_id
_entity_poly.type
_entity_poly.pdbx_seq_one_letter_code
_entity_poly.pdbx_strand_id
1 'polypeptide(L)'
;MLCNYQPRSHIKMVVFNKDVYPAVFIALLGLSNGYLGTLAIIYGPKILPKELAEATGVVMTFYLTLGLALGSACSILLVHLI
;
A
#
# COMPACT_ATOMS: atom_id res chain seq x y z
N MET A 1 -2.62 6.28 -11.44
CA MET A 1 -2.62 7.68 -11.94
C MET A 1 -2.30 7.78 -13.43
N LEU A 2 -1.33 7.04 -13.97
CA LEU A 2 -0.98 7.08 -15.42
C LEU A 2 -1.75 6.07 -16.30
N CYS A 3 -2.63 5.26 -15.69
CA CYS A 3 -3.50 4.31 -16.39
C CYS A 3 -4.82 4.97 -16.82
N ASN A 4 -5.64 4.26 -17.61
CA ASN A 4 -6.85 4.78 -18.22
C ASN A 4 -8.02 5.07 -17.22
N TYR A 5 -7.83 6.02 -16.32
CA TYR A 5 -8.86 6.49 -15.38
C TYR A 5 -9.75 7.56 -16.04
N GLN A 6 -11.07 7.35 -16.05
CA GLN A 6 -12.09 8.28 -16.57
C GLN A 6 -13.14 8.59 -15.48
N PRO A 7 -13.71 9.80 -15.40
CA PRO A 7 -13.55 10.96 -16.30
C PRO A 7 -12.32 11.83 -15.95
N ARG A 8 -11.62 12.36 -16.97
CA ARG A 8 -10.37 13.13 -16.81
C ARG A 8 -10.63 14.65 -16.83
N SER A 9 -10.26 15.35 -15.76
CA SER A 9 -10.27 16.84 -15.71
C SER A 9 -8.89 17.45 -15.97
N HIS A 10 -7.80 16.96 -15.33
CA HIS A 10 -6.48 17.64 -15.41
C HIS A 10 -5.34 16.83 -16.07
N ILE A 11 -5.35 15.50 -16.07
CA ILE A 11 -4.21 14.69 -16.58
C ILE A 11 -4.53 14.10 -17.97
N LYS A 12 -4.01 14.71 -19.04
CA LYS A 12 -4.27 14.34 -20.45
C LYS A 12 -3.38 13.21 -21.00
N MET A 13 -2.24 12.89 -20.37
CA MET A 13 -1.23 11.99 -20.93
C MET A 13 -1.43 10.54 -20.44
N VAL A 14 -1.98 9.69 -21.30
CA VAL A 14 -2.21 8.27 -21.03
C VAL A 14 -1.02 7.47 -21.55
N VAL A 15 -0.08 7.13 -20.65
CA VAL A 15 1.07 6.28 -21.01
C VAL A 15 0.63 4.82 -21.15
N PHE A 16 -0.36 4.38 -20.37
CA PHE A 16 -0.86 3.01 -20.37
C PHE A 16 -2.37 2.96 -20.69
N ASN A 17 -2.69 2.79 -21.97
CA ASN A 17 -4.07 2.86 -22.49
C ASN A 17 -4.87 1.57 -22.26
N LYS A 18 -4.19 0.41 -22.19
CA LYS A 18 -4.83 -0.90 -21.99
C LYS A 18 -5.04 -1.21 -20.51
N ASP A 19 -6.20 -1.75 -20.15
CA ASP A 19 -6.56 -2.16 -18.78
C ASP A 19 -5.70 -3.30 -18.24
N VAL A 20 -4.95 -3.99 -19.10
CA VAL A 20 -3.98 -5.02 -18.70
C VAL A 20 -2.86 -4.45 -17.82
N TYR A 21 -2.43 -3.21 -18.07
CA TYR A 21 -1.35 -2.58 -17.30
C TYR A 21 -1.73 -2.31 -15.84
N PRO A 22 -2.85 -1.61 -15.52
CA PRO A 22 -3.28 -1.46 -14.14
C PRO A 22 -3.57 -2.82 -13.48
N ALA A 23 -4.12 -3.80 -14.20
CA ALA A 23 -4.34 -5.14 -13.65
C ALA A 23 -3.03 -5.81 -13.22
N VAL A 24 -1.99 -5.79 -14.06
CA VAL A 24 -0.66 -6.35 -13.74
C VAL A 24 0.00 -5.58 -12.60
N PHE A 25 -0.07 -4.25 -12.59
CA PHE A 25 0.51 -3.45 -11.50
C PHE A 25 -0.18 -3.70 -10.17
N ILE A 26 -1.51 -3.79 -10.14
CA ILE A 26 -2.27 -4.10 -8.92
C ILE A 26 -1.95 -5.52 -8.45
N ALA A 27 -1.83 -6.50 -9.36
CA ALA A 27 -1.46 -7.86 -9.00
C ALA A 27 -0.05 -7.93 -8.40
N LEU A 28 0.95 -7.28 -9.01
CA LEU A 28 2.31 -7.22 -8.50
C LEU A 28 2.40 -6.46 -7.17
N LEU A 29 1.69 -5.34 -7.04
CA LEU A 29 1.60 -4.58 -5.79
C LEU A 29 0.96 -5.41 -4.68
N GLY A 30 -0.13 -6.11 -4.97
CA GLY A 30 -0.82 -6.99 -4.02
C GLY A 30 0.07 -8.15 -3.57
N LEU A 31 0.76 -8.82 -4.50
CA LEU A 31 1.69 -9.90 -4.20
C LEU A 31 2.88 -9.42 -3.36
N SER A 32 3.53 -8.34 -3.76
CA SER A 32 4.67 -7.78 -3.02
C SER A 32 4.28 -7.30 -1.63
N ASN A 33 3.17 -6.57 -1.49
CA ASN A 33 2.70 -6.09 -0.20
C ASN A 33 2.25 -7.24 0.72
N GLY A 34 1.53 -8.23 0.18
CA GLY A 34 1.13 -9.42 0.93
C GLY A 34 2.35 -10.21 1.41
N TYR A 35 3.30 -10.48 0.52
CA TYR A 35 4.49 -11.26 0.86
C TYR A 35 5.41 -10.53 1.85
N LEU A 36 5.80 -9.28 1.56
CA LEU A 36 6.67 -8.48 2.43
C LEU A 36 6.00 -8.16 3.76
N GLY A 37 4.69 -7.85 3.76
CA GLY A 37 3.93 -7.58 4.97
C GLY A 37 3.84 -8.79 5.89
N THR A 38 3.52 -9.97 5.34
CA THR A 38 3.49 -11.22 6.12
C THR A 38 4.88 -11.59 6.63
N LEU A 39 5.93 -11.45 5.81
CA LEU A 39 7.31 -11.65 6.26
C LEU A 39 7.67 -10.72 7.43
N ALA A 40 7.37 -9.43 7.33
CA ALA A 40 7.66 -8.46 8.38
C ALA A 40 6.99 -8.83 9.72
N ILE A 41 5.72 -9.25 9.68
CA ILE A 41 4.96 -9.65 10.88
C ILE A 41 5.46 -10.98 11.46
N ILE A 42 5.88 -11.94 10.62
CA ILE A 42 6.38 -13.25 11.08
C ILE A 42 7.81 -13.14 11.63
N TYR A 43 8.68 -12.38 10.96
CA TYR A 43 10.09 -12.27 11.35
C TYR A 43 10.32 -11.21 12.43
N GLY A 44 9.49 -10.16 12.50
CA GLY A 44 9.62 -9.07 13.49
C GLY A 44 9.67 -9.55 14.95
N PRO A 45 8.75 -10.39 15.44
CA PRO A 45 8.78 -10.90 16.81
C PRO A 45 9.82 -12.01 17.00
N LYS A 46 10.29 -12.63 15.91
CA LYS A 46 11.20 -13.79 15.95
C LYS A 46 12.65 -13.40 16.27
N ILE A 47 13.02 -12.14 16.00
CA ILE A 47 14.34 -11.56 16.30
C ILE A 47 14.43 -10.96 17.72
N LEU A 48 13.33 -10.95 18.48
CA LEU A 48 13.24 -10.31 19.79
C LEU A 48 13.07 -11.33 20.91
N PRO A 49 13.54 -11.02 22.13
CA PRO A 49 13.29 -11.86 23.31
C PRO A 49 11.78 -11.93 23.59
N LYS A 50 11.33 -13.09 24.09
CA LYS A 50 9.89 -13.41 24.26
C LYS A 50 9.11 -12.37 25.06
N GLU A 51 9.75 -11.72 26.04
CA GLU A 51 9.14 -10.66 26.84
C GLU A 51 8.83 -9.37 26.04
N LEU A 52 9.58 -9.10 24.96
CA LEU A 52 9.39 -7.91 24.12
C LEU A 52 8.62 -8.20 22.82
N ALA A 53 8.39 -9.48 22.50
CA ALA A 53 7.71 -9.89 21.28
C ALA A 53 6.26 -9.38 21.21
N GLU A 54 5.54 -9.38 22.34
CA GLU A 54 4.16 -8.88 22.42
C GLU A 54 4.10 -7.37 22.20
N ALA A 55 4.93 -6.60 22.92
CA ALA A 55 5.02 -5.15 22.76
C ALA A 55 5.37 -4.75 21.31
N THR A 56 6.25 -5.51 20.67
CA THR A 56 6.62 -5.30 19.27
C THR A 56 5.46 -5.59 18.32
N GLY A 57 4.67 -6.64 18.58
CA GLY A 57 3.44 -6.92 17.83
C GLY A 57 2.47 -5.75 17.85
N VAL A 58 2.28 -5.12 19.01
CA VAL A 58 1.43 -3.93 19.17
C VAL A 58 1.97 -2.75 18.35
N VAL A 59 3.27 -2.46 18.44
CA VAL A 59 3.91 -1.36 17.71
C VAL A 59 3.84 -1.58 16.19
N MET A 60 4.09 -2.80 15.71
CA MET A 60 3.97 -3.15 14.28
C MET A 60 2.54 -2.94 13.78
N THR A 61 1.55 -3.35 14.56
CA THR A 61 0.12 -3.17 14.21
C THR A 61 -0.26 -1.69 14.21
N PHE A 62 0.27 -0.90 15.14
CA PHE A 62 0.08 0.55 15.18
C PHE A 62 0.61 1.21 13.91
N TYR A 63 1.86 0.91 13.51
CA TYR A 63 2.45 1.48 12.29
C TYR A 63 1.71 1.04 11.02
N LEU A 64 1.24 -0.20 10.96
CA LEU A 64 0.43 -0.68 9.85
C LEU A 64 -0.89 0.11 9.75
N THR A 65 -1.57 0.30 10.87
CA THR A 65 -2.83 1.06 10.94
C THR A 65 -2.61 2.54 10.59
N LEU A 66 -1.53 3.13 11.10
CA LEU A 66 -1.13 4.50 10.77
C LEU A 66 -0.84 4.66 9.27
N GLY A 67 -0.13 3.70 8.67
CA GLY A 67 0.13 3.67 7.23
C GLY A 67 -1.16 3.59 6.40
N LEU A 68 -2.13 2.78 6.82
CA LEU A 68 -3.45 2.71 6.19
C LEU A 68 -4.21 4.04 6.31
N ALA A 69 -4.21 4.66 7.49
CA ALA A 69 -4.88 5.93 7.73
C ALA A 69 -4.27 7.07 6.88
N LEU A 70 -2.93 7.19 6.88
CA LEU A 70 -2.21 8.16 6.07
C LEU A 70 -2.40 7.90 4.57
N GLY A 71 -2.33 6.64 4.13
CA GLY A 71 -2.58 6.25 2.74
C GLY A 71 -3.99 6.64 2.27
N SER A 72 -4.99 6.43 3.12
CA SER A 72 -6.37 6.85 2.85
C SER A 72 -6.49 8.38 2.75
N ALA A 73 -5.93 9.12 3.70
CA ALA A 73 -5.92 10.58 3.69
C ALA A 73 -5.22 11.15 2.45
N CYS A 74 -4.04 10.60 2.10
CA CYS A 74 -3.33 10.95 0.87
C CYS A 74 -4.13 10.62 -0.38
N SER A 75 -4.85 9.49 -0.42
CA SER A 75 -5.71 9.13 -1.56
C SER A 75 -6.81 10.17 -1.77
N ILE A 76 -7.44 10.66 -0.71
CA ILE A 76 -8.47 11.71 -0.79
C ILE A 76 -7.85 13.01 -1.30
N LEU A 77 -6.70 13.41 -0.75
CA LEU A 77 -6.00 14.63 -1.15
C LEU A 77 -5.59 14.58 -2.63
N LEU A 78 -5.08 13.43 -3.08
CA LEU A 78 -4.71 13.21 -4.48
C LEU A 78 -5.93 13.27 -5.41
N VAL A 79 -7.07 12.68 -5.03
CA VAL A 79 -8.30 12.80 -5.82
C VAL A 79 -8.81 14.25 -5.86
N HIS A 80 -8.61 15.03 -4.81
CA HIS A 80 -8.97 16.45 -4.81
C HIS A 80 -8.03 17.33 -5.63
N LEU A 81 -6.76 16.94 -5.76
CA LEU A 81 -5.74 17.68 -6.51
C LEU A 81 -5.78 17.40 -8.03
N ILE A 82 -6.31 16.24 -8.43
CA ILE A 82 -6.41 15.76 -9.83
C ILE A 82 -7.77 16.12 -10.44
#